data_AF-A0A7S2TZN1-F1
#
_entry.id   AF-A0A7S2TZN1-F1
#
_cell.length_a   1.000
_cell.length_b   1.000
_cell.length_c   1.000
_cell.angle_alpha   90.00
_cell.angle_beta   90.00
_cell.angle_gamma   90.00
#
_symmetry.space_group_name_H-M   'P 1'
#
loop_
_entity.id
_entity.type
_entity.pdbx_description
1 polymer ?
#
loop_
_entity_poly.entity_id
_entity_poly.type
_entity_poly.pdbx_seq_one_letter_code
_entity_poly.pdbx_strand_id
1 'polypeptide(L)'
;CACACACVVCDVDRFSEAERALWLKFVWGRSRLPVRAADFEMRFCIQTLRSAEESPNPDAFLPIAHTCFFSMQLPRYSSVEIMQQRVLWAITNCVSIDADFAAGEIQGPSTAQDSDDE
;
A
#
# COMPACT_ATOMS: atom_id res chain seq x y z
N CYS A 1 7.45 -15.19 -11.73
CA CYS A 1 6.26 -14.95 -10.89
C CYS A 1 6.25 -15.80 -9.62
N ALA A 2 6.31 -17.14 -9.67
CA ALA A 2 6.11 -17.97 -8.47
C ALA A 2 7.10 -17.70 -7.30
N CYS A 3 8.40 -17.53 -7.57
CA CYS A 3 9.40 -17.32 -6.51
C CYS A 3 9.23 -15.97 -5.79
N ALA A 4 8.96 -14.88 -6.51
CA ALA A 4 8.74 -13.57 -5.92
C ALA A 4 7.44 -13.51 -5.10
N CYS A 5 6.35 -14.11 -5.60
CA CYS A 5 5.11 -14.20 -4.84
C CYS A 5 5.29 -14.99 -3.53
N ALA A 6 5.99 -16.12 -3.58
CA ALA A 6 6.27 -16.92 -2.40
C ALA A 6 7.15 -16.16 -1.39
N CYS A 7 8.18 -15.45 -1.84
CA CYS A 7 9.08 -14.72 -0.94
C CYS A 7 8.37 -13.56 -0.22
N VAL A 8 7.53 -12.80 -0.91
CA VAL A 8 6.77 -11.69 -0.30
C VAL A 8 5.75 -12.21 0.72
N VAL A 9 5.07 -13.32 0.41
CA VAL A 9 4.12 -13.93 1.35
C VAL A 9 4.85 -14.42 2.61
N CYS A 10 5.98 -15.11 2.45
CA CYS A 10 6.82 -15.53 3.58
C CYS A 10 7.36 -14.34 4.39
N ASP A 11 7.55 -13.17 3.76
CA ASP A 11 7.96 -11.94 4.42
C ASP A 11 6.84 -11.36 5.29
N VAL A 12 5.63 -11.26 4.73
CA VAL A 12 4.43 -10.80 5.47
C VAL A 12 4.14 -11.71 6.67
N ASP A 13 4.42 -13.01 6.58
CA ASP A 13 4.28 -13.94 7.71
C ASP A 13 5.25 -13.66 8.87
N ARG A 14 6.35 -12.95 8.62
CA ARG A 14 7.34 -12.57 9.64
C ARG A 14 7.12 -11.18 10.22
N PHE A 15 6.27 -10.37 9.60
CA PHE A 15 5.95 -9.02 10.06
C PHE A 15 5.21 -9.04 11.40
N SER A 16 5.55 -8.07 12.24
CA SER A 16 4.77 -7.69 13.43
C SER A 16 3.38 -7.18 13.04
N GLU A 17 2.47 -7.09 13.99
CA GLU A 17 1.12 -6.59 13.74
C GLU A 17 1.10 -5.15 13.18
N ALA A 18 2.00 -4.30 13.67
CA ALA A 18 2.17 -2.94 13.17
C ALA A 18 2.67 -2.92 11.72
N GLU A 19 3.65 -3.76 11.38
CA GLU A 19 4.17 -3.89 10.01
C GLU A 19 3.14 -4.49 9.06
N ARG A 20 2.31 -5.45 9.52
CA ARG A 20 1.19 -5.98 8.72
C ARG A 20 0.15 -4.92 8.42
N ALA A 21 -0.15 -4.03 9.36
CA ALA A 21 -1.04 -2.90 9.14
C ALA A 21 -0.46 -1.91 8.13
N LEU A 22 0.84 -1.60 8.23
CA LEU A 22 1.56 -0.76 7.26
C LEU A 22 1.59 -1.40 5.87
N TRP A 23 1.86 -2.70 5.79
CA TRP A 23 1.80 -3.46 4.55
C TRP A 23 0.42 -3.33 3.89
N LEU A 24 -0.66 -3.52 4.66
CA LEU A 24 -2.01 -3.42 4.14
C LEU A 24 -2.34 -2.02 3.61
N LYS A 25 -1.95 -0.98 4.36
CA LYS A 25 -2.03 0.41 3.90
C LYS A 25 -1.26 0.61 2.60
N PHE A 26 -0.05 0.07 2.51
CA PHE A 26 0.81 0.22 1.33
C PHE A 26 0.22 -0.43 0.08
N VAL A 27 -0.27 -1.67 0.15
CA VAL A 27 -0.77 -2.39 -1.04
C VAL A 27 -2.23 -2.15 -1.37
N TRP A 28 -3.03 -1.70 -0.40
CA TRP A 28 -4.48 -1.60 -0.56
C TRP A 28 -5.06 -0.24 -0.16
N GLY A 29 -4.27 0.64 0.47
CA GLY A 29 -4.76 1.94 0.95
C GLY A 29 -5.76 1.83 2.10
N ARG A 30 -5.94 0.64 2.68
CA ARG A 30 -6.89 0.37 3.76
C ARG A 30 -6.17 -0.17 4.99
N SER A 31 -6.63 0.27 6.14
CA SER A 31 -6.08 -0.11 7.45
C SER A 31 -6.58 -1.49 7.94
N ARG A 32 -7.61 -2.08 7.29
CA ARG A 32 -8.32 -3.28 7.77
C ARG A 32 -8.68 -4.24 6.64
N LEU A 33 -8.56 -5.54 6.91
CA LEU A 33 -9.03 -6.63 6.04
C LEU A 33 -10.57 -6.70 6.02
N PRO A 34 -11.20 -7.13 4.91
CA PRO A 34 -12.60 -7.48 4.93
C PRO A 34 -12.81 -8.64 5.91
N VAL A 35 -13.95 -8.62 6.60
CA VAL A 35 -14.27 -9.63 7.62
C VAL A 35 -14.45 -11.01 7.01
N ARG A 36 -14.93 -11.08 5.75
CA ARG A 36 -15.19 -12.34 5.05
C ARG A 36 -14.36 -12.43 3.78
N ALA A 37 -13.91 -13.63 3.45
CA ALA A 37 -13.20 -13.91 2.20
C ALA A 37 -14.02 -13.53 0.95
N ALA A 38 -15.35 -13.60 1.03
CA ALA A 38 -16.26 -13.22 -0.05
C ALA A 38 -16.30 -11.70 -0.33
N ASP A 39 -15.86 -10.89 0.66
CA ASP A 39 -15.87 -9.43 0.57
C ASP A 39 -14.58 -8.90 -0.07
N PHE A 40 -13.66 -9.79 -0.48
CA PHE A 40 -12.51 -9.41 -1.29
C PHE A 40 -12.96 -9.22 -2.74
N GLU A 41 -13.15 -7.95 -3.12
CA GLU A 41 -13.48 -7.56 -4.48
C GLU A 41 -12.35 -7.87 -5.48
N MET A 42 -11.10 -7.95 -5.01
CA MET A 42 -9.91 -8.13 -5.84
C MET A 42 -8.90 -9.07 -5.17
N ARG A 43 -8.15 -9.80 -6.01
CA ARG A 43 -7.02 -10.65 -5.57
C ARG A 43 -5.73 -9.86 -5.62
N PHE A 44 -4.91 -10.00 -4.59
CA PHE A 44 -3.59 -9.38 -4.59
C PHE A 44 -2.71 -9.94 -5.72
N CYS A 45 -2.09 -9.06 -6.49
CA CYS A 45 -1.22 -9.44 -7.60
C CYS A 45 0.18 -8.85 -7.45
N ILE A 46 1.21 -9.69 -7.66
CA ILE A 46 2.60 -9.26 -7.72
C ILE A 46 3.10 -9.39 -9.16
N GLN A 47 3.68 -8.31 -9.66
CA GLN A 47 4.24 -8.21 -11.00
C GLN A 47 5.71 -7.78 -10.94
N THR A 48 6.44 -7.97 -12.04
CA THR A 48 7.81 -7.45 -12.13
C THR A 48 7.79 -5.97 -12.46
N LEU A 49 8.65 -5.18 -11.80
CA LEU A 49 8.86 -3.78 -12.11
C LEU A 49 9.70 -3.65 -13.40
N ARG A 50 9.05 -3.35 -14.52
CA ARG A 50 9.70 -3.31 -15.84
C ARG A 50 10.80 -2.26 -15.95
N SER A 51 10.63 -1.10 -15.32
CA SER A 51 11.66 -0.04 -15.32
C SER A 51 12.96 -0.46 -14.62
N ALA A 52 12.92 -1.47 -13.76
CA ALA A 52 14.10 -2.02 -13.11
C ALA A 52 14.69 -3.24 -13.85
N GLU A 53 14.01 -3.81 -14.86
CA GLU A 53 14.51 -5.00 -15.58
C GLU A 53 15.74 -4.71 -16.44
N GLU A 54 15.83 -3.50 -17.00
CA GLU A 54 16.98 -3.06 -17.81
C GLU A 54 18.11 -2.44 -16.97
N SER A 55 17.88 -2.25 -15.66
CA SER A 55 18.89 -1.67 -14.78
C SER A 55 19.97 -2.69 -14.43
N PRO A 56 21.27 -2.32 -14.49
CA PRO A 56 22.35 -3.16 -13.98
C PRO A 56 22.30 -3.34 -12.46
N ASN A 57 21.52 -2.53 -11.75
CA ASN A 57 21.34 -2.61 -10.32
C ASN A 57 19.84 -2.56 -9.96
N PRO A 58 19.13 -3.71 -9.97
CA PRO A 58 17.73 -3.78 -9.58
C PRO A 58 17.52 -3.49 -8.09
N ASP A 59 18.55 -3.69 -7.27
CA ASP A 59 18.49 -3.49 -5.81
C ASP A 59 18.37 -2.02 -5.43
N ALA A 60 18.71 -1.10 -6.32
CA ALA A 60 18.53 0.34 -6.10
C ALA A 60 17.05 0.77 -6.10
N PHE A 61 16.15 -0.05 -6.66
CA PHE A 61 14.74 0.30 -6.83
C PHE A 61 13.90 -0.15 -5.64
N LEU A 62 12.88 0.65 -5.32
CA LEU A 62 11.87 0.29 -4.34
C LEU A 62 10.68 -0.39 -5.02
N PRO A 63 9.90 -1.20 -4.27
CA PRO A 63 8.62 -1.68 -4.74
C PRO A 63 7.68 -0.53 -5.11
N ILE A 64 6.80 -0.75 -6.08
CA ILE A 64 5.70 0.18 -6.39
C ILE A 64 4.39 -0.52 -6.06
N ALA A 65 3.58 0.08 -5.19
CA ALA A 65 2.23 -0.39 -4.93
C ALA A 65 1.21 0.38 -5.77
N HIS A 66 0.18 -0.35 -6.21
CA HIS A 66 -0.99 0.17 -6.91
C HIS A 66 -2.22 -0.14 -6.06
N THR A 67 -2.50 0.75 -5.11
CA THR A 67 -3.57 0.58 -4.10
C THR A 67 -4.94 0.39 -4.73
N CYS A 68 -5.26 1.15 -5.78
CA CYS A 68 -6.53 1.05 -6.52
C CYS A 68 -6.79 -0.34 -7.11
N PHE A 69 -5.73 -1.10 -7.42
CA PHE A 69 -5.82 -2.40 -8.08
C PHE A 69 -5.37 -3.55 -7.19
N PHE A 70 -5.09 -3.26 -5.90
CA PHE A 70 -4.54 -4.22 -4.95
C PHE A 70 -3.39 -5.03 -5.54
N SER A 71 -2.37 -4.34 -6.06
CA SER A 71 -1.23 -4.99 -6.70
C SER A 71 0.08 -4.27 -6.41
N MET A 72 1.19 -4.96 -6.61
CA MET A 72 2.53 -4.42 -6.42
C MET A 72 3.46 -4.87 -7.54
N GLN A 73 4.41 -4.01 -7.89
CA GLN A 73 5.51 -4.31 -8.79
C GLN A 73 6.81 -4.37 -8.00
N LEU A 74 7.60 -5.42 -8.22
CA LEU A 74 8.89 -5.64 -7.57
C LEU A 74 10.02 -5.73 -8.58
N PRO A 75 11.16 -5.07 -8.32
CA PRO A 75 12.41 -5.39 -8.97
C PRO A 75 12.78 -6.87 -8.79
N ARG A 76 13.57 -7.40 -9.72
CA ARG A 76 14.24 -8.70 -9.52
C ARG A 76 15.45 -8.49 -8.62
N TYR A 77 15.21 -8.37 -7.33
CA TYR A 77 16.26 -8.24 -6.34
C TYR A 77 17.26 -9.39 -6.42
N SER A 78 18.52 -9.09 -6.15
CA SER A 78 19.61 -10.07 -6.20
C SER A 78 19.52 -11.13 -5.10
N SER A 79 18.85 -10.83 -3.98
CA SER A 79 18.60 -11.78 -2.89
C SER A 79 17.25 -11.54 -2.20
N VAL A 80 16.80 -12.54 -1.43
CA VAL A 80 15.59 -12.44 -0.61
C VAL A 80 15.78 -11.38 0.47
N GLU A 81 16.93 -11.34 1.13
CA GLU A 81 17.24 -10.40 2.20
C GLU A 81 17.15 -8.94 1.74
N ILE A 82 17.62 -8.65 0.52
CA ILE A 82 17.50 -7.31 -0.07
C ILE A 82 16.04 -6.99 -0.35
N MET A 83 15.28 -7.92 -0.95
CA MET A 83 13.85 -7.73 -1.16
C MET A 83 13.13 -7.39 0.15
N GLN A 84 13.40 -8.13 1.22
CA GLN A 84 12.81 -7.90 2.54
C GLN A 84 13.15 -6.50 3.06
N GLN A 85 14.42 -6.10 3.02
CA GLN A 85 14.85 -4.77 3.44
C GLN A 85 14.17 -3.66 2.63
N ARG A 86 14.02 -3.83 1.31
CA ARG A 86 13.39 -2.84 0.44
C ARG A 86 11.88 -2.76 0.61
N VAL A 87 11.21 -3.91 0.79
CA VAL A 87 9.78 -3.96 1.10
C VAL A 87 9.51 -3.31 2.46
N LEU A 88 10.26 -3.70 3.50
CA LEU A 88 10.12 -3.12 4.82
C LEU A 88 10.34 -1.60 4.79
N TRP A 89 11.40 -1.16 4.13
CA TRP A 89 11.67 0.27 3.97
C TRP A 89 10.52 1.00 3.25
N ALA A 90 9.95 0.40 2.19
CA ALA A 90 8.85 1.01 1.45
C ALA A 90 7.58 1.12 2.29
N ILE A 91 7.18 0.06 3.01
CA ILE A 91 5.96 0.13 3.83
C ILE A 91 6.08 1.07 5.04
N THR A 92 7.30 1.29 5.55
CA THR A 92 7.52 2.22 6.67
C THR A 92 7.65 3.67 6.24
N ASN A 93 8.18 3.94 5.03
CA ASN A 93 8.48 5.30 4.58
C ASN A 93 7.48 5.84 3.55
N CYS A 94 6.77 4.98 2.81
CA CYS A 94 5.78 5.37 1.81
C CYS A 94 4.37 5.24 2.36
N VAL A 95 4.04 6.05 3.36
CA VAL A 95 2.69 6.16 3.89
C VAL A 95 1.91 7.12 2.99
N SER A 96 1.04 6.58 2.13
CA SER A 96 0.10 7.41 1.38
C SER A 96 -0.78 8.17 2.38
N ILE A 97 -0.86 9.48 2.21
CA ILE A 97 -1.70 10.40 3.01
C ILE A 97 -3.07 9.75 3.27
N ASP A 98 -3.45 9.67 4.55
CA ASP A 98 -4.64 8.97 5.02
C ASP A 98 -5.90 9.42 4.26
N ALA A 99 -6.53 8.48 3.54
CA ALA A 99 -7.90 8.62 3.08
C ALA A 99 -8.90 8.20 4.17
N ASP A 100 -8.45 8.11 5.43
CA ASP A 100 -9.28 7.83 6.60
C ASP A 100 -10.02 9.10 7.10
N PHE A 101 -10.19 10.13 6.26
CA PHE A 101 -11.24 11.13 6.49
C PHE A 101 -12.58 10.42 6.33
N ALA A 102 -13.06 9.88 7.45
CA ALA A 102 -14.41 9.43 7.62
C ALA A 102 -15.36 10.47 7.01
N ALA A 103 -16.08 10.08 5.96
CA ALA A 103 -17.29 10.76 5.53
C ALA A 103 -18.28 10.66 6.69
N GLY A 104 -18.20 11.62 7.61
CA GLY A 104 -18.84 11.55 8.90
C GLY A 104 -18.74 12.85 9.67
N GLU A 105 -19.04 13.99 9.04
CA GLU A 105 -19.94 14.99 9.61
C GLU A 105 -20.28 16.06 8.57
N ILE A 106 -21.57 16.10 8.23
CA ILE A 106 -22.22 17.18 7.51
C ILE A 106 -22.32 18.36 8.48
N GLN A 107 -21.53 19.41 8.27
CA GLN A 107 -21.94 20.78 8.58
C GLN A 107 -21.55 21.65 7.40
N GLY A 108 -22.48 21.77 6.44
CA GLY A 108 -22.48 22.91 5.55
C GLY A 108 -22.53 24.19 6.41
N PRO A 109 -21.85 25.27 6.02
CA PRO A 109 -21.98 26.53 6.74
C PRO A 109 -23.46 26.94 6.69
N SER A 110 -24.07 26.95 7.87
CA SER A 110 -25.38 27.54 8.12
C SER A 110 -25.42 28.92 7.49
N THR A 111 -26.41 29.14 6.63
CA THR A 111 -26.86 30.46 6.24
C THR A 111 -27.15 31.27 7.51
N ALA A 112 -26.23 32.15 7.88
CA ALA A 112 -26.51 33.24 8.80
C ALA A 112 -26.97 34.42 7.95
N GLN A 113 -28.28 34.61 7.89
CA GLN A 113 -28.88 35.92 7.74
C GLN A 113 -28.58 36.72 9.01
N ASP A 114 -28.21 37.99 8.84
CA ASP A 114 -28.25 39.15 9.76
C ASP A 114 -27.08 40.07 9.35
N SER A 115 -27.19 41.37 9.11
CA SER A 115 -28.25 42.38 9.22
C SER A 115 -27.70 43.70 8.64
N ASP A 116 -28.59 44.65 8.36
CA ASP A 116 -28.39 45.98 7.79
C ASP A 116 -27.28 46.86 8.43
N ASP A 117 -26.63 47.76 7.66
CA ASP A 117 -26.54 49.22 7.91
C ASP A 117 -25.47 49.95 7.04
N GLU A 118 -25.93 51.04 6.39
CA GLU A 118 -25.30 52.13 5.59
C GLU A 118 -24.63 51.84 4.22
#